data_AF-A0A858CPJ2-F1
#
_entry.id   AF-A0A858CPJ2-F1
#
_cell.length_a   1.000
_cell.length_b   1.000
_cell.length_c   1.000
_cell.angle_alpha   90.00
_cell.angle_beta   90.00
_cell.angle_gamma   90.00
#
_symmetry.space_group_name_H-M   'P 1'
#
loop_
_entity.id
_entity.type
_entity.pdbx_description
1 polymer ?
#
loop_
_entity_poly.entity_id
_entity_poly.type
_entity_poly.pdbx_seq_one_letter_code
_entity_poly.pdbx_strand_id
1 'polypeptide(L)'
;MVRAPDFPLSSHARSRTGRDASANDEEADTGTRGMYDPDPDAEDDDLWFIPASPDGEEAPGDLPWLTSSSRSSQDDLRADDWAESEAVNAAALARAAMAVGGLDDRVRSGVPGLRRRLICSEVADLGWHLGDRVTVDRLALYLVLRLAALSEDSQSLARAAWAQRRLDHAGLPHLSDPVALAEFLGRESVGVAPDAELMSRPTGTEFEALARDWAQHVDALGGLHPFVIAAGAWQGWRARGLSGDLADVEGAVLASKLAAQALRPGGLGFVPLALGGGDALRATGDGAARLFAWLRGMEQAALRGLMECDRLAAWHVQALTRIAPLSGRTPARLVDALMDWPLVSAPMLEEQTGASRAAVQRNMLRFEDMGLVREVTGQSRFRFWRAAV
;
A
#
# COMPACT_ATOMS: atom_id res chain seq x y z
N MET A 1 34.47 -27.49 49.00
CA MET A 1 33.31 -27.95 49.81
C MET A 1 32.15 -28.10 48.83
N VAL A 2 32.08 -29.25 48.14
CA VAL A 2 31.10 -30.36 48.36
C VAL A 2 29.78 -30.05 47.64
N ARG A 3 29.16 -30.87 46.77
CA ARG A 3 29.41 -32.20 46.17
C ARG A 3 28.36 -32.35 45.04
N ALA A 4 28.69 -33.07 43.97
CA ALA A 4 27.72 -33.76 43.12
C ALA A 4 27.55 -35.22 43.64
N PRO A 5 26.41 -35.89 43.43
CA PRO A 5 26.30 -37.35 43.51
C PRO A 5 26.04 -37.93 42.10
N ASP A 6 26.88 -38.84 41.59
CA ASP A 6 27.01 -40.28 41.88
C ASP A 6 26.00 -41.14 41.09
N PHE A 7 26.51 -41.72 40.00
CA PHE A 7 25.99 -42.93 39.34
C PHE A 7 26.35 -44.18 40.16
N PRO A 8 25.55 -45.25 40.08
CA PRO A 8 26.07 -46.59 40.29
C PRO A 8 25.99 -47.44 39.02
N LEU A 9 27.15 -48.02 38.66
CA LEU A 9 27.30 -49.22 37.85
C LEU A 9 27.36 -50.45 38.77
N SER A 10 26.68 -51.52 38.39
CA SER A 10 27.04 -52.91 38.71
C SER A 10 26.35 -53.84 37.69
N SER A 11 27.11 -54.48 36.78
CA SER A 11 27.84 -55.75 36.95
C SER A 11 26.90 -56.96 37.02
N HIS A 12 26.59 -57.55 35.86
CA HIS A 12 27.11 -58.85 35.38
C HIS A 12 26.43 -60.11 35.94
N ALA A 13 25.75 -60.86 35.06
CA ALA A 13 26.02 -62.29 34.86
C ALA A 13 25.49 -62.76 33.48
N ARG A 14 26.37 -63.43 32.74
CA ARG A 14 26.15 -64.15 31.47
C ARG A 14 25.26 -65.38 31.76
N SER A 15 24.52 -65.99 30.83
CA SER A 15 25.06 -66.77 29.70
C SER A 15 23.91 -67.44 28.91
N ARG A 16 24.03 -67.43 27.57
CA ARG A 16 23.89 -68.56 26.59
C ARG A 16 22.65 -69.47 26.71
N THR A 17 21.91 -69.89 25.67
CA THR A 17 22.15 -70.14 24.24
C THR A 17 20.87 -70.80 23.69
N GLY A 18 20.61 -70.72 22.38
CA GLY A 18 19.69 -71.66 21.73
C GLY A 18 18.93 -71.07 20.55
N ARG A 19 19.33 -71.48 19.35
CA ARG A 19 18.76 -71.13 18.04
C ARG A 19 17.83 -72.26 17.59
N ASP A 20 17.13 -71.99 16.48
CA ASP A 20 16.37 -72.90 15.59
C ASP A 20 14.87 -73.00 15.93
N ALA A 21 13.93 -72.51 15.11
CA ALA A 21 13.65 -72.61 13.67
C ALA A 21 12.48 -73.58 13.41
N SER A 22 11.49 -73.04 12.70
CA SER A 22 10.54 -73.73 11.82
C SER A 22 9.37 -74.50 12.45
N ALA A 23 8.16 -73.97 12.29
CA ALA A 23 6.99 -74.77 11.93
C ALA A 23 5.95 -73.87 11.25
N ASN A 24 5.56 -74.28 10.03
CA ASN A 24 4.41 -73.80 9.29
C ASN A 24 3.14 -73.86 10.14
N ASP A 25 2.28 -72.87 10.00
CA ASP A 25 0.84 -73.12 9.89
C ASP A 25 0.28 -72.17 8.82
N GLU A 26 0.00 -72.76 7.66
CA GLU A 26 -0.88 -72.22 6.63
C GLU A 26 -2.31 -72.32 7.15
N GLU A 27 -2.82 -71.28 7.80
CA GLU A 27 -4.27 -71.07 7.89
C GLU A 27 -4.69 -70.11 6.78
N ALA A 28 -5.28 -70.70 5.74
CA ALA A 28 -6.00 -69.99 4.70
C ALA A 28 -7.24 -69.32 5.32
N ASP A 29 -7.09 -68.09 5.78
CA ASP A 29 -8.22 -67.21 6.06
C ASP A 29 -8.77 -66.67 4.73
N THR A 30 -9.78 -67.37 4.19
CA THR A 30 -10.63 -66.82 3.13
C THR A 30 -11.53 -65.74 3.73
N GLY A 31 -10.93 -64.62 4.13
CA GLY A 31 -11.61 -63.40 4.52
C GLY A 31 -12.23 -62.77 3.28
N THR A 32 -13.55 -62.82 3.17
CA THR A 32 -14.27 -62.10 2.13
C THR A 32 -14.13 -60.61 2.42
N ARG A 33 -13.39 -59.89 1.56
CA ARG A 33 -13.08 -58.46 1.71
C ARG A 33 -14.35 -57.65 1.95
N GLY A 34 -14.43 -57.00 3.10
CA GLY A 34 -15.54 -56.14 3.46
C GLY A 34 -15.49 -54.84 2.66
N MET A 35 -16.65 -54.23 2.40
CA MET A 35 -16.78 -52.95 1.69
C MET A 35 -15.97 -51.78 2.30
N TYR A 36 -15.46 -51.95 3.52
CA TYR A 36 -14.68 -50.95 4.25
C TYR A 36 -13.22 -51.38 4.49
N ASP A 37 -12.76 -52.47 3.88
CA ASP A 37 -11.34 -52.85 3.95
C ASP A 37 -10.50 -51.90 3.08
N PRO A 38 -9.43 -51.29 3.63
CA PRO A 38 -8.58 -50.36 2.90
C PRO A 38 -7.92 -51.06 1.71
N ASP A 39 -7.79 -50.34 0.59
CA ASP A 39 -7.17 -50.88 -0.62
C ASP A 39 -5.66 -50.94 -0.47
N PRO A 40 -5.01 -52.12 -0.54
CA PRO A 40 -3.56 -52.23 -0.39
C PRO A 40 -2.79 -51.57 -1.55
N ASP A 41 -3.47 -51.26 -2.66
CA ASP A 41 -2.92 -50.55 -3.81
C ASP A 41 -3.24 -49.04 -3.82
N ALA A 42 -3.92 -48.53 -2.77
CA ALA A 42 -3.99 -47.09 -2.55
C ALA A 42 -2.65 -46.65 -1.97
N GLU A 43 -1.68 -46.38 -2.84
CA GLU A 43 -0.45 -45.70 -2.47
C GLU A 43 -0.83 -44.39 -1.75
N ASP A 44 -0.29 -44.19 -0.54
CA ASP A 44 -0.53 -42.98 0.27
C ASP A 44 -0.22 -41.67 -0.52
N ASP A 45 0.52 -41.79 -1.63
CA ASP A 45 0.89 -40.73 -2.57
C ASP A 45 -0.26 -40.22 -3.45
N ASP A 46 -1.40 -40.93 -3.57
CA ASP A 46 -2.55 -40.50 -4.40
C ASP A 46 -3.74 -40.00 -3.56
N LEU A 47 -3.51 -39.74 -2.27
CA LEU A 47 -4.47 -39.09 -1.40
C LEU A 47 -4.36 -37.58 -1.59
N TRP A 48 -5.07 -37.04 -2.59
CA TRP A 48 -5.10 -35.61 -2.96
C TRP A 48 -5.44 -34.62 -1.83
N PHE A 49 -5.83 -35.13 -0.67
CA PHE A 49 -6.18 -34.39 0.54
C PHE A 49 -5.10 -34.42 1.63
N ILE A 50 -4.03 -35.20 1.47
CA ILE A 50 -2.89 -35.24 2.41
C ILE A 50 -1.76 -34.38 1.82
N PRO A 51 -1.34 -33.30 2.51
CA PRO A 51 -0.15 -32.56 2.11
C PRO A 51 1.07 -33.49 2.08
N ALA A 52 1.87 -33.41 1.02
CA ALA A 52 3.08 -34.22 0.89
C ALA A 52 4.01 -34.00 2.10
N SER A 53 4.58 -35.08 2.64
CA SER A 53 5.52 -35.01 3.76
C SER A 53 6.74 -34.16 3.41
N PRO A 54 7.25 -33.32 4.33
CA PRO A 54 8.35 -32.39 4.09
C PRO A 54 9.73 -33.09 4.14
N ASP A 55 9.86 -34.23 3.48
CA ASP A 55 11.12 -34.98 3.39
C ASP A 55 11.75 -34.75 2.01
N GLY A 56 12.24 -33.52 1.83
CA GLY A 56 13.09 -33.13 0.71
C GLY A 56 13.86 -31.87 1.13
N GLU A 57 15.18 -31.86 0.91
CA GLU A 57 16.02 -30.70 1.17
C GLU A 57 15.51 -29.49 0.36
N GLU A 58 14.65 -28.66 0.98
CA GLU A 58 14.15 -27.41 0.40
C GLU A 58 15.35 -26.51 0.13
N ALA A 59 15.73 -26.40 -1.15
CA ALA A 59 16.70 -25.41 -1.56
C ALA A 59 16.11 -24.02 -1.26
N PRO A 60 16.94 -22.98 -1.03
CA PRO A 60 16.47 -21.62 -0.68
C PRO A 60 15.54 -20.93 -1.70
N GLY A 61 15.14 -21.62 -2.78
CA GLY A 61 14.19 -21.17 -3.80
C GLY A 61 12.79 -21.81 -3.73
N ASP A 62 12.54 -22.76 -2.81
CA ASP A 62 11.28 -23.53 -2.76
C ASP A 62 10.34 -23.06 -1.63
N LEU A 63 10.26 -21.74 -1.40
CA LEU A 63 9.34 -21.18 -0.41
C LEU A 63 7.95 -20.87 -1.03
N PRO A 64 6.82 -21.10 -0.32
CA PRO A 64 5.45 -21.01 -0.84
C PRO A 64 5.05 -19.69 -1.54
N TRP A 65 5.77 -18.61 -1.24
CA TRP A 65 5.51 -17.26 -1.76
C TRP A 65 6.45 -16.85 -2.91
N LEU A 66 7.51 -17.62 -3.18
CA LEU A 66 8.28 -17.50 -4.43
C LEU A 66 7.43 -17.94 -5.63
N THR A 67 6.38 -18.71 -5.39
CA THR A 67 5.41 -19.16 -6.38
C THR A 67 4.12 -18.33 -6.33
N SER A 68 4.22 -17.02 -6.58
CA SER A 68 3.10 -16.35 -7.26
C SER A 68 3.03 -16.88 -8.70
N SER A 69 2.56 -18.12 -8.88
CA SER A 69 2.56 -18.93 -10.12
C SER A 69 1.69 -18.38 -11.27
N SER A 70 1.46 -17.06 -11.31
CA SER A 70 0.80 -16.36 -12.40
C SER A 70 1.55 -15.11 -12.89
N ARG A 71 2.68 -14.74 -12.28
CA ARG A 71 3.49 -13.58 -12.72
C ARG A 71 4.48 -14.03 -13.78
N SER A 72 4.07 -13.89 -15.04
CA SER A 72 4.86 -14.30 -16.19
C SER A 72 6.21 -13.55 -16.27
N SER A 73 7.22 -14.18 -16.85
CA SER A 73 8.53 -13.56 -17.18
C SER A 73 8.42 -12.29 -18.06
N GLN A 74 7.22 -11.95 -18.54
CA GLN A 74 6.91 -10.70 -19.24
C GLN A 74 6.73 -9.50 -18.30
N ASP A 75 6.75 -9.69 -16.99
CA ASP A 75 6.63 -8.60 -16.01
C ASP A 75 7.96 -7.96 -15.60
N ASP A 76 9.09 -8.61 -15.88
CA ASP A 76 10.43 -8.11 -15.57
C ASP A 76 11.16 -7.71 -16.86
N LEU A 77 10.77 -6.55 -17.41
CA LEU A 77 11.39 -5.95 -18.59
C LEU A 77 12.83 -5.49 -18.28
N ARG A 78 13.75 -5.70 -19.24
CA ARG A 78 15.15 -5.25 -19.11
C ARG A 78 15.24 -3.74 -19.27
N ALA A 79 16.35 -3.15 -18.79
CA ALA A 79 16.60 -1.72 -18.93
C ALA A 79 16.55 -1.22 -20.39
N ASP A 80 17.08 -2.01 -21.33
CA ASP A 80 17.05 -1.68 -22.76
C ASP A 80 15.62 -1.63 -23.31
N ASP A 81 14.74 -2.54 -22.86
CA ASP A 81 13.32 -2.57 -23.26
C ASP A 81 12.58 -1.31 -22.77
N TRP A 82 12.91 -0.83 -21.56
CA TRP A 82 12.38 0.43 -21.02
C TRP A 82 12.89 1.64 -21.80
N ALA A 83 14.16 1.65 -22.21
CA ALA A 83 14.73 2.73 -23.02
C ALA A 83 14.08 2.81 -24.40
N GLU A 84 13.86 1.67 -25.07
CA GLU A 84 13.12 1.61 -26.33
C GLU A 84 11.67 2.08 -26.15
N SER A 85 11.02 1.62 -25.07
CA SER A 85 9.66 2.03 -24.73
C SER A 85 9.56 3.54 -24.48
N GLU A 86 10.55 4.15 -23.82
CA GLU A 86 10.62 5.61 -23.62
C GLU A 86 10.71 6.35 -24.96
N ALA A 87 11.58 5.90 -25.86
CA ALA A 87 11.76 6.50 -27.17
C ALA A 87 10.47 6.46 -28.01
N VAL A 88 9.78 5.32 -28.02
CA VAL A 88 8.48 5.14 -28.70
C VAL A 88 7.41 6.05 -28.09
N ASN A 89 7.43 6.24 -26.78
CA ASN A 89 6.41 6.99 -26.04
C ASN A 89 6.77 8.46 -25.76
N ALA A 90 7.78 9.03 -26.41
CA ALA A 90 8.28 10.39 -26.15
C ALA A 90 7.16 11.46 -26.16
N ALA A 91 6.18 11.34 -27.08
CA ALA A 91 5.05 12.28 -27.14
C ALA A 91 4.08 12.12 -25.94
N ALA A 92 3.84 10.90 -25.47
CA ALA A 92 3.03 10.66 -24.28
C ALA A 92 3.75 11.14 -23.02
N LEU A 93 5.07 10.92 -22.95
CA LEU A 93 5.92 11.39 -21.86
C LEU A 93 5.88 12.92 -21.76
N ALA A 94 6.01 13.63 -22.88
CA ALA A 94 5.93 15.09 -22.91
C ALA A 94 4.58 15.63 -22.40
N ARG A 95 3.46 14.98 -22.76
CA ARG A 95 2.13 15.37 -22.27
C ARG A 95 1.97 15.13 -20.78
N ALA A 96 2.40 13.96 -20.29
CA ALA A 96 2.39 13.65 -18.87
C ALA A 96 3.24 14.66 -18.07
N ALA A 97 4.46 14.95 -18.54
CA ALA A 97 5.36 15.93 -17.92
C ALA A 97 4.74 17.34 -17.90
N MET A 98 4.09 17.76 -18.98
CA MET A 98 3.40 19.05 -19.05
C MET A 98 2.23 19.13 -18.06
N ALA A 99 1.38 18.10 -18.00
CA ALA A 99 0.24 18.08 -17.10
C ALA A 99 0.67 18.06 -15.63
N VAL A 100 1.62 17.18 -15.28
CA VAL A 100 2.17 17.08 -13.91
C VAL A 100 2.89 18.37 -13.52
N GLY A 101 3.70 18.94 -14.42
CA GLY A 101 4.38 20.22 -14.19
C GLY A 101 3.40 21.38 -13.96
N GLY A 102 2.27 21.40 -14.68
CA GLY A 102 1.20 22.37 -14.47
C GLY A 102 0.52 22.22 -13.11
N LEU A 103 0.23 20.98 -12.68
CA LEU A 103 -0.31 20.72 -11.34
C LEU A 103 0.68 21.11 -10.24
N ASP A 104 1.96 20.78 -10.43
CA ASP A 104 3.04 21.11 -9.51
C ASP A 104 3.20 22.61 -9.33
N ASP A 105 3.16 23.37 -10.43
CA ASP A 105 3.18 24.83 -10.38
C ASP A 105 1.96 25.41 -9.66
N ARG A 106 0.77 24.87 -9.93
CA ARG A 106 -0.46 25.29 -9.27
C ARG A 106 -0.39 25.09 -7.75
N VAL A 107 0.19 23.98 -7.29
CA VAL A 107 0.35 23.71 -5.86
C VAL A 107 1.37 24.66 -5.24
N ARG A 108 2.49 24.95 -5.92
CA ARG A 108 3.49 25.93 -5.44
C ARG A 108 2.92 27.34 -5.31
N SER A 109 2.11 27.77 -6.28
CA SER A 109 1.55 29.12 -6.30
C SER A 109 0.24 29.25 -5.51
N GLY A 110 -0.35 28.13 -5.11
CA GLY A 110 -1.67 28.07 -4.47
C GLY A 110 -1.62 28.11 -2.94
N VAL A 111 -2.79 27.90 -2.32
CA VAL A 111 -2.87 27.80 -0.85
C VAL A 111 -2.23 26.49 -0.38
N PRO A 112 -1.53 26.48 0.78
CA PRO A 112 -0.85 25.29 1.30
C PRO A 112 -1.74 24.04 1.41
N GLY A 113 -3.04 24.27 1.68
CA GLY A 113 -4.09 23.26 1.71
C GLY A 113 -4.23 22.37 0.47
N LEU A 114 -3.94 22.88 -0.72
CA LEU A 114 -4.17 22.15 -1.98
C LEU A 114 -3.40 20.84 -2.01
N ARG A 115 -2.14 20.85 -1.59
CA ARG A 115 -1.29 19.66 -1.54
C ARG A 115 -1.91 18.57 -0.67
N ARG A 116 -2.35 18.92 0.54
CA ARG A 116 -2.99 17.98 1.47
C ARG A 116 -4.25 17.35 0.87
N ARG A 117 -5.11 18.16 0.25
CA ARG A 117 -6.36 17.66 -0.37
C ARG A 117 -6.08 16.70 -1.52
N LEU A 118 -5.09 17.02 -2.35
CA LEU A 118 -4.67 16.16 -3.46
C LEU A 118 -4.13 14.83 -2.93
N ILE A 119 -3.31 14.85 -1.87
CA ILE A 119 -2.83 13.61 -1.23
C ILE A 119 -4.01 12.79 -0.69
N CYS A 120 -4.95 13.40 0.04
CA CYS A 120 -6.11 12.65 0.55
C CYS A 120 -6.97 12.05 -0.56
N SER A 121 -7.09 12.74 -1.70
CA SER A 121 -7.83 12.27 -2.87
C SER A 121 -7.10 11.13 -3.56
N GLU A 122 -5.79 11.29 -3.81
CA GLU A 122 -4.93 10.24 -4.38
C GLU A 122 -4.97 8.97 -3.54
N VAL A 123 -4.86 9.08 -2.20
CA VAL A 123 -4.88 7.93 -1.30
C VAL A 123 -6.24 7.22 -1.30
N ALA A 124 -7.34 7.96 -1.34
CA ALA A 124 -8.67 7.36 -1.43
C ALA A 124 -8.86 6.60 -2.75
N ASP A 125 -8.41 7.19 -3.87
CA ASP A 125 -8.47 6.57 -5.19
C ASP A 125 -7.51 5.37 -5.30
N LEU A 126 -6.31 5.46 -4.72
CA LEU A 126 -5.36 4.35 -4.61
C LEU A 126 -6.02 3.17 -3.88
N GLY A 127 -6.62 3.43 -2.72
CA GLY A 127 -7.37 2.41 -1.99
C GLY A 127 -8.44 1.78 -2.88
N TRP A 128 -9.26 2.60 -3.55
CA TRP A 128 -10.35 2.11 -4.41
C TRP A 128 -9.88 1.16 -5.50
N HIS A 129 -8.72 1.42 -6.09
CA HIS A 129 -8.12 0.61 -7.16
C HIS A 129 -7.39 -0.63 -6.65
N LEU A 130 -6.92 -0.60 -5.40
CA LEU A 130 -6.15 -1.68 -4.78
C LEU A 130 -7.00 -2.54 -3.81
N GLY A 131 -8.31 -2.29 -3.73
CA GLY A 131 -9.28 -3.10 -2.99
C GLY A 131 -9.80 -2.48 -1.69
N ASP A 132 -9.22 -1.37 -1.23
CA ASP A 132 -9.62 -0.65 -0.02
C ASP A 132 -10.69 0.42 -0.29
N ARG A 133 -11.87 0.28 0.33
CA ARG A 133 -12.99 1.23 0.14
C ARG A 133 -12.97 2.36 1.17
N VAL A 134 -11.91 3.16 1.18
CA VAL A 134 -11.76 4.33 2.08
C VAL A 134 -12.06 5.63 1.32
N THR A 135 -13.08 6.37 1.76
CA THR A 135 -13.41 7.69 1.17
C THR A 135 -12.51 8.80 1.71
N VAL A 136 -12.37 9.89 0.95
CA VAL A 136 -11.64 11.11 1.38
C VAL A 136 -12.15 11.63 2.72
N ASP A 137 -13.49 11.67 2.89
CA ASP A 137 -14.12 12.12 4.13
C ASP A 137 -13.76 11.20 5.31
N ARG A 138 -13.81 9.88 5.13
CA ARG A 138 -13.42 8.91 6.19
C ARG A 138 -11.93 9.00 6.54
N LEU A 139 -11.06 9.14 5.54
CA LEU A 139 -9.63 9.33 5.75
C LEU A 139 -9.36 10.62 6.54
N ALA A 140 -9.99 11.73 6.16
CA ALA A 140 -9.86 13.01 6.85
C ALA A 140 -10.33 12.94 8.31
N LEU A 141 -11.46 12.27 8.58
CA LEU A 141 -11.94 12.00 9.93
C LEU A 141 -10.92 11.21 10.76
N TYR A 142 -10.36 10.15 10.17
CA TYR A 142 -9.38 9.31 10.84
C TYR A 142 -8.10 10.09 11.19
N LEU A 143 -7.60 10.92 10.26
CA LEU A 143 -6.41 11.74 10.47
C LEU A 143 -6.60 12.78 11.59
N VAL A 144 -7.78 13.41 11.67
CA VAL A 144 -8.05 14.48 12.64
C VAL A 144 -8.39 13.95 14.01
N LEU A 145 -9.19 12.89 14.11
CA LEU A 145 -9.73 12.44 15.40
C LEU A 145 -9.01 11.23 15.98
N ARG A 146 -8.15 10.57 15.19
CA ARG A 146 -7.60 9.24 15.50
C ARG A 146 -8.67 8.27 16.00
N LEU A 147 -9.92 8.45 15.56
CA LEU A 147 -11.00 7.53 15.89
C LEU A 147 -10.71 6.24 15.12
N ALA A 148 -9.95 5.35 15.76
CA ALA A 148 -9.99 3.93 15.47
C ALA A 148 -11.40 3.46 15.84
N ALA A 149 -12.35 3.66 14.93
CA ALA A 149 -13.68 3.15 15.10
C ALA A 149 -13.61 1.62 14.95
N LEU A 150 -13.90 0.95 16.05
CA LEU A 150 -14.20 -0.47 16.25
C LEU A 150 -15.00 -1.08 15.07
N SER A 151 -14.35 -1.35 13.94
CA SER A 151 -14.97 -1.86 12.71
C SER A 151 -13.98 -2.68 11.89
N GLU A 152 -14.51 -3.56 11.04
CA GLU A 152 -13.77 -4.42 10.09
C GLU A 152 -12.84 -3.62 9.14
N ASP A 153 -13.08 -2.32 8.95
CA ASP A 153 -12.31 -1.42 8.07
C ASP A 153 -11.03 -0.82 8.70
N SER A 154 -10.69 -1.19 9.95
CA SER A 154 -9.57 -0.59 10.69
C SER A 154 -8.23 -0.71 9.96
N GLN A 155 -7.98 -1.84 9.29
CA GLN A 155 -6.74 -2.08 8.54
C GLN A 155 -6.65 -1.23 7.26
N SER A 156 -7.74 -1.11 6.50
CA SER A 156 -7.80 -0.26 5.30
C SER A 156 -7.58 1.22 5.64
N LEU A 157 -8.16 1.69 6.76
CA LEU A 157 -7.92 3.05 7.26
C LEU A 157 -6.47 3.24 7.71
N ALA A 158 -5.87 2.25 8.39
CA ALA A 158 -4.47 2.30 8.78
C ALA A 158 -3.53 2.37 7.56
N ARG A 159 -3.79 1.58 6.50
CA ARG A 159 -3.06 1.63 5.22
C ARG A 159 -3.22 2.97 4.51
N ALA A 160 -4.44 3.48 4.41
CA ALA A 160 -4.70 4.79 3.82
C ALA A 160 -3.98 5.91 4.59
N ALA A 161 -4.03 5.89 5.93
CA ALA A 161 -3.32 6.86 6.74
C ALA A 161 -1.79 6.72 6.65
N TRP A 162 -1.27 5.50 6.51
CA TRP A 162 0.14 5.27 6.20
C TRP A 162 0.51 5.91 4.86
N ALA A 163 -0.24 5.65 3.80
CA ALA A 163 0.01 6.19 2.47
C ALA A 163 -0.02 7.73 2.46
N GLN A 164 -1.02 8.32 3.13
CA GLN A 164 -1.12 9.77 3.27
C GLN A 164 0.14 10.35 3.92
N ARG A 165 0.61 9.79 5.04
CA ARG A 165 1.82 10.27 5.72
C ARG A 165 3.06 10.13 4.85
N ARG A 166 3.19 9.06 4.07
CA ARG A 166 4.36 8.84 3.20
C ARG A 166 4.38 9.75 1.98
N LEU A 167 3.22 10.04 1.39
CA LEU A 167 3.11 11.04 0.33
C LEU A 167 3.31 12.46 0.86
N ASP A 168 2.84 12.74 2.08
CA ASP A 168 3.00 14.05 2.72
C ASP A 168 4.43 14.33 3.17
N HIS A 169 5.15 13.30 3.63
CA HIS A 169 6.56 13.42 4.03
C HIS A 169 7.46 13.72 2.82
N ALA A 170 8.41 14.65 2.99
CA ALA A 170 9.36 14.99 1.94
C ALA A 170 10.41 13.90 1.72
N GLY A 171 10.90 13.77 0.48
CA GLY A 171 12.05 12.91 0.16
C GLY A 171 11.70 11.43 -0.05
N LEU A 172 12.58 10.75 -0.77
CA LEU A 172 12.60 9.29 -0.95
C LEU A 172 13.54 8.66 0.08
N PRO A 173 13.27 7.41 0.52
CA PRO A 173 14.28 6.65 1.25
C PRO A 173 15.48 6.33 0.34
N HIS A 174 16.60 5.98 0.96
CA HIS A 174 17.75 5.47 0.23
C HIS A 174 17.43 4.06 -0.30
N LEU A 175 17.12 3.95 -1.61
CA LEU A 175 16.53 2.74 -2.19
C LEU A 175 17.47 1.53 -2.13
N SER A 176 18.77 1.74 -2.30
CA SER A 176 19.78 0.68 -2.25
C SER A 176 20.13 0.25 -0.82
N ASP A 177 19.55 0.88 0.21
CA ASP A 177 19.69 0.47 1.61
C ASP A 177 18.39 -0.21 2.08
N PRO A 178 18.39 -1.56 2.25
CA PRO A 178 17.22 -2.29 2.74
C PRO A 178 16.71 -1.82 4.09
N VAL A 179 17.58 -1.31 4.97
CA VAL A 179 17.19 -0.81 6.29
C VAL A 179 16.40 0.48 6.13
N ALA A 180 16.90 1.44 5.34
CA ALA A 180 16.17 2.67 5.05
C ALA A 180 14.83 2.40 4.35
N LEU A 181 14.77 1.40 3.47
CA LEU A 181 13.53 0.99 2.82
C LEU A 181 12.56 0.35 3.85
N ALA A 182 13.03 -0.52 4.73
CA ALA A 182 12.21 -1.10 5.81
C ALA A 182 11.63 -0.01 6.72
N GLU A 183 12.44 0.96 7.14
CA GLU A 183 12.02 2.11 7.95
C GLU A 183 10.95 2.95 7.24
N PHE A 184 11.14 3.20 5.94
CA PHE A 184 10.13 3.88 5.12
C PHE A 184 8.82 3.10 5.10
N LEU A 185 8.86 1.78 4.94
CA LEU A 185 7.66 0.95 4.99
C LEU A 185 7.06 0.87 6.40
N GLY A 186 7.84 1.15 7.44
CA GLY A 186 7.45 1.02 8.84
C GLY A 186 7.52 -0.43 9.32
N ARG A 187 8.47 -1.20 8.78
CA ARG A 187 8.76 -2.57 9.21
C ARG A 187 9.76 -2.50 10.37
N GLU A 188 9.40 -3.06 11.53
CA GLU A 188 10.36 -3.32 12.61
C GLU A 188 11.05 -4.66 12.34
N SER A 189 12.36 -4.74 12.60
CA SER A 189 13.11 -5.99 12.60
C SER A 189 12.58 -6.89 13.72
N VAL A 190 11.63 -7.77 13.42
CA VAL A 190 11.18 -8.78 14.38
C VAL A 190 12.31 -9.79 14.54
N GLY A 191 12.93 -9.84 15.72
CA GLY A 191 14.05 -10.75 16.02
C GLY A 191 13.65 -12.23 16.13
N VAL A 192 12.36 -12.55 15.97
CA VAL A 192 11.81 -13.91 15.95
C VAL A 192 10.95 -14.01 14.69
N ALA A 193 11.34 -14.87 13.76
CA ALA A 193 10.53 -15.13 12.58
C ALA A 193 9.18 -15.72 13.04
N PRO A 194 8.04 -15.10 12.71
CA PRO A 194 6.74 -15.75 12.89
C PRO A 194 6.66 -17.01 12.01
N ASP A 195 5.79 -17.95 12.35
CA ASP A 195 5.56 -19.16 11.55
C ASP A 195 5.34 -18.81 10.08
N ALA A 196 6.03 -19.52 9.18
CA ALA A 196 6.02 -19.28 7.74
C ALA A 196 4.59 -19.29 7.14
N GLU A 197 3.70 -20.12 7.69
CA GLU A 197 2.29 -20.22 7.28
C GLU A 197 1.43 -19.01 7.67
N LEU A 198 1.90 -18.16 8.60
CA LEU A 198 1.24 -16.94 9.06
C LEU A 198 1.82 -15.66 8.43
N MET A 199 2.87 -15.78 7.59
CA MET A 199 3.52 -14.65 6.94
C MET A 199 2.74 -14.20 5.70
N SER A 200 2.05 -13.07 5.80
CA SER A 200 1.35 -12.42 4.68
C SER A 200 2.26 -11.55 3.78
N ARG A 201 3.56 -11.45 4.10
CA ARG A 201 4.55 -10.61 3.39
C ARG A 201 6.00 -10.98 3.76
N PRO A 202 6.99 -10.68 2.88
CA PRO A 202 8.41 -10.90 3.16
C PRO A 202 8.92 -10.09 4.37
N THR A 203 9.73 -10.71 5.22
CA THR A 203 10.36 -10.07 6.40
C THR A 203 11.81 -10.50 6.57
N GLY A 204 12.57 -9.78 7.41
CA GLY A 204 13.96 -10.14 7.74
C GLY A 204 14.88 -10.23 6.51
N THR A 205 15.72 -11.27 6.49
CA THR A 205 16.72 -11.51 5.44
C THR A 205 16.12 -11.70 4.05
N GLU A 206 14.91 -12.25 3.98
CA GLU A 206 14.17 -12.43 2.73
C GLU A 206 13.79 -11.08 2.12
N PHE A 207 13.19 -10.20 2.93
CA PHE A 207 12.89 -8.83 2.50
C PHE A 207 14.17 -8.10 2.06
N GLU A 208 15.26 -8.24 2.80
CA GLU A 208 16.53 -7.60 2.45
C GLU A 208 17.09 -8.09 1.11
N ALA A 209 16.90 -9.36 0.75
CA ALA A 209 17.30 -9.90 -0.53
C ALA A 209 16.43 -9.33 -1.67
N LEU A 210 15.10 -9.37 -1.52
CA LEU A 210 14.15 -8.83 -2.50
C LEU A 210 14.32 -7.32 -2.68
N ALA A 211 14.57 -6.58 -1.60
CA ALA A 211 14.79 -5.14 -1.61
C ALA A 211 16.08 -4.78 -2.37
N ARG A 212 17.16 -5.54 -2.19
CA ARG A 212 18.42 -5.33 -2.92
C ARG A 212 18.25 -5.61 -4.41
N ASP A 213 17.60 -6.72 -4.76
CA ASP A 213 17.35 -7.08 -6.16
C ASP A 213 16.46 -6.04 -6.85
N TRP A 214 15.40 -5.58 -6.19
CA TRP A 214 14.56 -4.49 -6.68
C TRP A 214 15.33 -3.18 -6.82
N ALA A 215 16.18 -2.82 -5.85
CA ALA A 215 16.97 -1.59 -5.94
C ALA A 215 17.97 -1.65 -7.10
N GLN A 216 18.61 -2.80 -7.34
CA GLN A 216 19.50 -3.00 -8.49
C GLN A 216 18.75 -2.86 -9.81
N HIS A 217 17.52 -3.37 -9.89
CA HIS A 217 16.64 -3.15 -11.05
C HIS A 217 16.35 -1.66 -11.26
N VAL A 218 15.97 -0.92 -10.21
CA VAL A 218 15.71 0.53 -10.30
C VAL A 218 16.96 1.30 -10.70
N ASP A 219 18.13 0.95 -10.15
CA ASP A 219 19.41 1.57 -10.48
C ASP A 219 19.80 1.31 -11.94
N ALA A 220 19.45 0.14 -12.49
CA ALA A 220 19.68 -0.19 -13.90
C ALA A 220 18.83 0.64 -14.88
N LEU A 221 17.71 1.22 -14.42
CA LEU A 221 16.90 2.18 -15.19
C LEU A 221 17.49 3.60 -15.15
N GLY A 222 18.63 3.78 -14.49
CA GLY A 222 19.34 5.05 -14.41
C GLY A 222 19.60 5.65 -15.79
N GLY A 223 19.30 6.94 -15.94
CA GLY A 223 19.42 7.67 -17.21
C GLY A 223 18.11 7.84 -17.98
N LEU A 224 17.06 7.07 -17.64
CA LEU A 224 15.71 7.29 -18.16
C LEU A 224 15.00 8.44 -17.42
N HIS A 225 13.90 8.92 -17.99
CA HIS A 225 13.08 9.94 -17.35
C HIS A 225 12.48 9.39 -16.03
N PRO A 226 12.39 10.17 -14.93
CA PRO A 226 11.90 9.66 -13.64
C PRO A 226 10.49 9.04 -13.66
N PHE A 227 9.64 9.47 -14.59
CA PHE A 227 8.31 8.86 -14.80
C PHE A 227 8.40 7.44 -15.35
N VAL A 228 9.41 7.14 -16.18
CA VAL A 228 9.69 5.81 -16.72
C VAL A 228 10.35 4.95 -15.66
N ILE A 229 11.32 5.50 -14.91
CA ILE A 229 11.91 4.83 -13.73
C ILE A 229 10.81 4.42 -12.74
N ALA A 230 9.85 5.31 -12.47
CA ALA A 230 8.72 4.99 -11.60
C ALA A 230 7.83 3.84 -12.13
N ALA A 231 7.61 3.76 -13.44
CA ALA A 231 6.87 2.65 -14.06
C ALA A 231 7.62 1.32 -13.89
N GLY A 232 8.92 1.31 -14.18
CA GLY A 232 9.77 0.13 -14.02
C GLY A 232 9.92 -0.29 -12.55
N ALA A 233 10.03 0.67 -11.63
CA ALA A 233 10.04 0.44 -10.20
C ALA A 233 8.72 -0.16 -9.70
N TRP A 234 7.58 0.35 -10.17
CA TRP A 234 6.24 -0.19 -9.86
C TRP A 234 6.08 -1.64 -10.32
N GLN A 235 6.44 -1.92 -11.57
CA GLN A 235 6.34 -3.26 -12.14
C GLN A 235 7.32 -4.23 -11.45
N GLY A 236 8.58 -3.82 -11.29
CA GLY A 236 9.59 -4.61 -10.59
C GLY A 236 9.24 -4.88 -9.13
N TRP A 237 8.57 -3.94 -8.45
CA TRP A 237 8.08 -4.12 -7.08
C TRP A 237 7.09 -5.27 -6.99
N ARG A 238 6.12 -5.27 -7.91
CA ARG A 238 5.08 -6.30 -7.99
C ARG A 238 5.66 -7.63 -8.44
N ALA A 239 6.55 -7.66 -9.42
CA ALA A 239 7.18 -8.89 -9.89
C ALA A 239 7.89 -9.65 -8.75
N ARG A 240 8.48 -8.92 -7.80
CA ARG A 240 9.23 -9.46 -6.65
C ARG A 240 8.40 -9.73 -5.40
N GLY A 241 7.10 -9.40 -5.41
CA GLY A 241 6.22 -9.68 -4.26
C GLY A 241 6.61 -8.96 -2.96
N LEU A 242 7.33 -7.82 -3.02
CA LEU A 242 7.91 -7.12 -1.85
C LEU A 242 6.90 -6.80 -0.73
N SER A 243 5.63 -6.71 -1.08
CA SER A 243 4.54 -6.33 -0.21
C SER A 243 3.58 -7.47 0.15
N GLY A 244 3.79 -8.68 -0.37
CA GLY A 244 2.88 -9.82 -0.17
C GLY A 244 1.46 -9.58 -0.71
N ASP A 245 0.47 -10.25 -0.11
CA ASP A 245 -0.92 -10.31 -0.60
C ASP A 245 -1.74 -9.03 -0.41
N LEU A 246 -1.26 -8.07 0.39
CA LEU A 246 -2.08 -6.97 0.89
C LEU A 246 -1.47 -5.56 0.68
N ALA A 247 -0.45 -5.38 -0.16
CA ALA A 247 0.22 -4.07 -0.21
C ALA A 247 0.78 -3.61 -1.57
N ASP A 248 -0.02 -3.70 -2.63
CA ASP A 248 0.21 -2.89 -3.85
C ASP A 248 0.27 -1.36 -3.52
N VAL A 249 -0.27 -0.93 -2.37
CA VAL A 249 -0.22 0.49 -1.94
C VAL A 249 1.21 0.95 -1.62
N GLU A 250 2.07 0.06 -1.11
CA GLU A 250 3.45 0.42 -0.75
C GLU A 250 4.25 0.76 -2.01
N GLY A 251 4.19 -0.12 -3.01
CA GLY A 251 4.83 0.09 -4.30
C GLY A 251 4.28 1.32 -5.04
N ALA A 252 2.97 1.56 -4.98
CA ALA A 252 2.36 2.70 -5.66
C ALA A 252 2.79 4.04 -5.03
N VAL A 253 2.84 4.11 -3.69
CA VAL A 253 3.35 5.28 -2.97
C VAL A 253 4.82 5.53 -3.30
N LEU A 254 5.63 4.48 -3.36
CA LEU A 254 7.06 4.60 -3.69
C LEU A 254 7.25 5.06 -5.14
N ALA A 255 6.52 4.46 -6.09
CA ALA A 255 6.53 4.86 -7.50
C ALA A 255 6.09 6.32 -7.69
N SER A 256 5.03 6.75 -6.98
CA SER A 256 4.57 8.14 -6.98
C SER A 256 5.65 9.12 -6.53
N LYS A 257 6.43 8.76 -5.50
CA LYS A 257 7.55 9.59 -4.99
C LYS A 257 8.78 9.53 -5.90
N LEU A 258 9.03 8.39 -6.55
CA LEU A 258 10.06 8.23 -7.58
C LEU A 258 9.77 9.13 -8.79
N ALA A 259 8.54 9.12 -9.28
CA ALA A 259 8.11 10.00 -10.37
C ALA A 259 8.31 11.48 -9.99
N ALA A 260 8.11 11.83 -8.72
CA ALA A 260 8.29 13.21 -8.24
C ALA A 260 9.73 13.71 -8.27
N GLN A 261 10.73 12.86 -8.52
CA GLN A 261 12.11 13.28 -8.78
C GLN A 261 12.25 14.10 -10.07
N ALA A 262 11.27 14.04 -10.98
CA ALA A 262 11.19 14.96 -12.12
C ALA A 262 10.77 16.39 -11.73
N LEU A 263 10.30 16.61 -10.51
CA LEU A 263 9.73 17.87 -10.04
C LEU A 263 10.73 18.67 -9.20
N ARG A 264 10.50 19.98 -9.13
CA ARG A 264 11.28 20.86 -8.26
C ARG A 264 10.83 20.72 -6.80
N PRO A 265 11.73 20.88 -5.82
CA PRO A 265 11.35 20.93 -4.42
C PRO A 265 10.31 22.02 -4.13
N GLY A 266 9.46 21.78 -3.11
CA GLY A 266 8.47 22.75 -2.64
C GLY A 266 7.11 22.74 -3.36
N GLY A 267 6.92 21.86 -4.35
CA GLY A 267 5.63 21.64 -5.01
C GLY A 267 4.87 20.43 -4.48
N LEU A 268 4.40 19.55 -5.38
CA LEU A 268 3.63 18.36 -5.02
C LEU A 268 4.40 17.41 -4.10
N GLY A 269 5.67 17.12 -4.42
CA GLY A 269 6.47 16.11 -3.70
C GLY A 269 5.99 14.66 -3.88
N PHE A 270 5.02 14.44 -4.76
CA PHE A 270 4.53 13.15 -5.25
C PHE A 270 3.94 13.37 -6.66
N VAL A 271 3.72 12.30 -7.44
CA VAL A 271 2.94 12.38 -8.70
C VAL A 271 1.67 11.54 -8.56
N PRO A 272 0.47 12.11 -8.79
CA PRO A 272 -0.77 11.34 -8.77
C PRO A 272 -0.76 10.19 -9.78
N LEU A 273 -1.13 9.00 -9.35
CA LEU A 273 -1.21 7.79 -10.18
C LEU A 273 -2.62 7.21 -10.24
N ALA A 274 -3.41 7.44 -9.19
CA ALA A 274 -4.77 6.93 -9.06
C ALA A 274 -5.84 8.01 -9.20
N LEU A 275 -5.49 9.28 -8.93
CA LEU A 275 -6.41 10.41 -9.11
C LEU A 275 -6.96 10.36 -10.54
N GLY A 276 -8.27 10.28 -10.74
CA GLY A 276 -8.83 10.20 -12.11
C GLY A 276 -8.78 8.81 -12.78
N GLY A 277 -8.36 7.76 -12.06
CA GLY A 277 -8.50 6.36 -12.46
C GLY A 277 -7.22 5.54 -12.28
N GLY A 278 -7.36 4.25 -12.01
CA GLY A 278 -6.25 3.32 -11.75
C GLY A 278 -5.67 2.69 -13.01
N ASP A 279 -5.76 3.33 -14.16
CA ASP A 279 -5.26 2.78 -15.43
C ASP A 279 -3.73 2.69 -15.43
N ALA A 280 -3.03 3.66 -14.82
CA ALA A 280 -1.57 3.58 -14.66
C ALA A 280 -1.16 2.33 -13.87
N LEU A 281 -1.86 2.05 -12.76
CA LEU A 281 -1.55 0.94 -11.86
C LEU A 281 -1.90 -0.42 -12.49
N ARG A 282 -2.87 -0.45 -13.40
CA ARG A 282 -3.35 -1.65 -14.11
C ARG A 282 -2.78 -1.79 -15.52
N ALA A 283 -1.75 -1.03 -15.87
CA ALA A 283 -1.13 -1.10 -17.19
C ALA A 283 -0.60 -2.52 -17.48
N THR A 284 -1.00 -3.07 -18.62
CA THR A 284 -0.62 -4.40 -19.12
C THR A 284 -0.18 -4.33 -20.58
N GLY A 285 0.35 -5.44 -21.11
CA GLY A 285 0.88 -5.53 -22.47
C GLY A 285 2.40 -5.50 -22.54
N ASP A 286 2.93 -5.33 -23.76
CA ASP A 286 4.37 -5.15 -23.99
C ASP A 286 4.89 -3.85 -23.34
N GLY A 287 6.22 -3.66 -23.31
CA GLY A 287 6.83 -2.51 -22.65
C GLY A 287 6.31 -1.16 -23.15
N ALA A 288 6.12 -1.03 -24.46
CA ALA A 288 5.66 0.21 -25.07
C ALA A 288 4.19 0.52 -24.73
N ALA A 289 3.29 -0.47 -24.84
CA ALA A 289 1.88 -0.33 -24.49
C ALA A 289 1.67 -0.09 -22.99
N ARG A 290 2.45 -0.81 -22.16
CA ARG A 290 2.42 -0.67 -20.70
C ARG A 290 2.89 0.73 -20.27
N LEU A 291 3.99 1.21 -20.83
CA LEU A 291 4.49 2.56 -20.53
C LEU A 291 3.53 3.64 -21.06
N PHE A 292 2.92 3.44 -22.23
CA PHE A 292 1.90 4.36 -22.73
C PHE A 292 0.73 4.50 -21.75
N ALA A 293 0.17 3.39 -21.29
CA ALA A 293 -0.95 3.39 -20.33
C ALA A 293 -0.57 4.05 -19.00
N TRP A 294 0.64 3.78 -18.49
CA TRP A 294 1.20 4.45 -17.32
C TRP A 294 1.23 5.97 -17.48
N LEU A 295 1.86 6.47 -18.55
CA LEU A 295 2.00 7.90 -18.82
C LEU A 295 0.64 8.58 -19.04
N ARG A 296 -0.28 7.91 -19.73
CA ARG A 296 -1.65 8.40 -19.93
C ARG A 296 -2.43 8.49 -18.63
N GLY A 297 -2.28 7.51 -17.73
CA GLY A 297 -2.90 7.57 -16.41
C GLY A 297 -2.34 8.73 -15.57
N MET A 298 -1.01 8.93 -15.57
CA MET A 298 -0.38 10.09 -14.92
C MET A 298 -0.89 11.43 -15.48
N GLU A 299 -1.01 11.55 -16.81
CA GLU A 299 -1.54 12.73 -17.48
C GLU A 299 -2.98 13.01 -17.02
N GLN A 300 -3.86 12.00 -17.06
CA GLN A 300 -5.25 12.11 -16.60
C GLN A 300 -5.34 12.48 -15.13
N ALA A 301 -4.46 11.91 -14.30
CA ALA A 301 -4.41 12.19 -12.88
C ALA A 301 -3.99 13.63 -12.58
N ALA A 302 -2.96 14.13 -13.27
CA ALA A 302 -2.56 15.52 -13.15
C ALA A 302 -3.67 16.48 -13.61
N LEU A 303 -4.34 16.19 -14.74
CA LEU A 303 -5.46 16.99 -15.24
C LEU A 303 -6.65 17.00 -14.27
N ARG A 304 -6.99 15.84 -13.70
CA ARG A 304 -8.04 15.74 -12.67
C ARG A 304 -7.69 16.57 -11.43
N GLY A 305 -6.41 16.60 -11.04
CA GLY A 305 -5.90 17.42 -9.95
C GLY A 305 -6.05 18.91 -10.24
N LEU A 306 -5.69 19.35 -11.46
CA LEU A 306 -5.87 20.74 -11.89
C LEU A 306 -7.34 21.17 -11.84
N MET A 307 -8.25 20.32 -12.31
CA MET A 307 -9.70 20.57 -12.21
C MET A 307 -10.19 20.68 -10.76
N GLU A 308 -9.59 19.93 -9.83
CA GLU A 308 -9.91 20.06 -8.40
C GLU A 308 -9.44 21.40 -7.85
N CYS A 309 -8.22 21.81 -8.20
CA CYS A 309 -7.68 23.11 -7.81
C CYS A 309 -8.51 24.27 -8.37
N ASP A 310 -8.95 24.19 -9.63
CA ASP A 310 -9.79 25.22 -10.25
C ASP A 310 -11.15 25.33 -9.56
N ARG A 311 -11.82 24.20 -9.28
CA ARG A 311 -13.11 24.21 -8.58
C ARG A 311 -12.99 24.75 -7.16
N LEU A 312 -11.94 24.39 -6.43
CA LEU A 312 -11.67 24.93 -5.10
C LEU A 312 -11.38 26.44 -5.13
N ALA A 313 -10.61 26.92 -6.10
CA ALA A 313 -10.33 28.35 -6.26
C ALA A 313 -11.61 29.13 -6.57
N ALA A 314 -12.46 28.61 -7.46
CA ALA A 314 -13.77 29.22 -7.77
C ALA A 314 -14.67 29.25 -6.52
N TRP A 315 -14.72 28.15 -5.77
CA TRP A 315 -15.45 28.08 -4.50
C TRP A 315 -14.93 29.10 -3.49
N HIS A 316 -13.60 29.26 -3.34
CA HIS A 316 -13.01 30.21 -2.39
C HIS A 316 -13.42 31.65 -2.67
N VAL A 317 -13.35 32.08 -3.94
CA VAL A 317 -13.77 33.41 -4.38
C VAL A 317 -15.28 33.61 -4.12
N GLN A 318 -16.10 32.61 -4.43
CA GLN A 318 -17.53 32.67 -4.18
C GLN A 318 -17.85 32.75 -2.68
N ALA A 319 -17.16 31.95 -1.86
CA ALA A 319 -17.32 31.93 -0.42
C ALA A 319 -17.01 33.30 0.17
N LEU A 320 -15.82 33.86 -0.13
CA LEU A 320 -15.42 35.20 0.33
C LEU A 320 -16.44 36.28 -0.06
N THR A 321 -16.97 36.22 -1.28
CA THR A 321 -17.99 37.17 -1.75
C THR A 321 -19.28 37.06 -0.95
N ARG A 322 -19.77 35.84 -0.69
CA ARG A 322 -21.02 35.62 0.06
C ARG A 322 -20.89 35.99 1.54
N ILE A 323 -19.70 35.83 2.12
CA ILE A 323 -19.46 36.16 3.53
C ILE A 323 -19.07 37.63 3.76
N ALA A 324 -18.87 38.43 2.71
CA ALA A 324 -18.49 39.84 2.83
C ALA A 324 -19.43 40.69 3.72
N PRO A 325 -20.75 40.45 3.77
CA PRO A 325 -21.65 41.16 4.69
C PRO A 325 -21.49 40.77 6.16
N LEU A 326 -20.71 39.74 6.49
CA LEU A 326 -20.55 39.23 7.85
C LEU A 326 -19.48 40.02 8.60
N SER A 327 -19.80 40.40 9.84
CA SER A 327 -18.85 41.12 10.70
C SER A 327 -17.80 40.19 11.31
N GLY A 328 -16.58 40.71 11.47
CA GLY A 328 -15.50 40.05 12.19
C GLY A 328 -14.58 39.19 11.31
N ARG A 329 -13.52 38.65 11.93
CA ARG A 329 -12.48 37.88 11.22
C ARG A 329 -12.78 36.38 11.10
N THR A 330 -13.70 35.88 11.92
CA THR A 330 -14.02 34.44 12.00
C THR A 330 -14.55 33.86 10.69
N PRO A 331 -15.48 34.49 9.96
CA PRO A 331 -15.98 33.94 8.70
C PRO A 331 -14.87 33.69 7.66
N ALA A 332 -13.99 34.66 7.44
CA ALA A 332 -12.88 34.52 6.49
C ALA A 332 -11.91 33.41 6.92
N ARG A 333 -11.55 33.35 8.21
CA ARG A 333 -10.69 32.27 8.75
C ARG A 333 -11.30 30.88 8.59
N LEU A 334 -12.64 30.76 8.68
CA LEU A 334 -13.33 29.49 8.47
C LEU A 334 -13.28 29.07 6.99
N VAL A 335 -13.42 30.03 6.06
CA VAL A 335 -13.26 29.77 4.62
C VAL A 335 -11.83 29.31 4.30
N ASP A 336 -10.82 29.95 4.89
CA ASP A 336 -9.43 29.53 4.71
C ASP A 336 -9.17 28.12 5.29
N ALA A 337 -9.70 27.82 6.49
CA ALA A 337 -9.58 26.49 7.07
C ALA A 337 -10.28 25.39 6.23
N LEU A 338 -11.38 25.74 5.55
CA LEU A 338 -12.08 24.86 4.61
C LEU A 338 -11.30 24.64 3.31
N MET A 339 -10.41 25.55 2.91
CA MET A 339 -9.44 25.30 1.84
C MET A 339 -8.36 24.32 2.27
N ASP A 340 -7.94 24.39 3.53
CA ASP A 340 -6.83 23.58 4.04
C ASP A 340 -7.12 22.11 4.25
N TRP A 341 -8.40 21.75 4.41
CA TRP A 341 -8.82 20.41 4.78
C TRP A 341 -10.05 19.94 4.02
N PRO A 342 -10.03 18.70 3.46
CA PRO A 342 -11.16 18.16 2.70
C PRO A 342 -12.45 18.08 3.54
N LEU A 343 -12.30 17.83 4.83
CA LEU A 343 -13.39 17.75 5.80
C LEU A 343 -12.94 18.40 7.12
N VAL A 344 -13.84 19.15 7.75
CA VAL A 344 -13.56 19.88 8.98
C VAL A 344 -14.58 19.59 10.07
N SER A 345 -14.16 19.71 11.33
CA SER A 345 -15.02 19.57 12.50
C SER A 345 -15.05 20.87 13.31
N ALA A 346 -16.08 21.06 14.13
CA ALA A 346 -16.13 22.23 15.03
C ALA A 346 -14.91 22.35 15.98
N PRO A 347 -14.39 21.26 16.61
CA PRO A 347 -13.14 21.34 17.39
C PRO A 347 -11.94 21.77 16.58
N MET A 348 -11.79 21.21 15.39
CA MET A 348 -10.66 21.52 14.52
C MET A 348 -10.70 22.98 14.07
N LEU A 349 -11.88 23.49 13.71
CA LEU A 349 -12.04 24.89 13.32
C LEU A 349 -11.83 25.87 14.48
N GLU A 350 -12.20 25.50 15.71
CA GLU A 350 -11.88 26.29 16.91
C GLU A 350 -10.36 26.42 17.09
N GLU A 351 -9.63 25.31 16.99
CA GLU A 351 -8.17 25.29 17.08
C GLU A 351 -7.51 26.09 15.95
N GLN A 352 -7.94 25.88 14.70
CA GLN A 352 -7.34 26.55 13.53
C GLN A 352 -7.64 28.05 13.46
N THR A 353 -8.83 28.47 13.89
CA THR A 353 -9.23 29.89 13.77
C THR A 353 -9.04 30.71 15.04
N GLY A 354 -8.86 30.05 16.19
CA GLY A 354 -8.83 30.65 17.52
C GLY A 354 -10.19 31.23 17.97
N ALA A 355 -11.27 30.93 17.26
CA ALA A 355 -12.62 31.37 17.61
C ALA A 355 -13.30 30.36 18.54
N SER A 356 -14.17 30.83 19.43
CA SER A 356 -14.90 29.93 20.35
C SER A 356 -15.77 28.92 19.59
N ARG A 357 -15.92 27.72 20.16
CA ARG A 357 -16.78 26.66 19.61
C ARG A 357 -18.16 27.15 19.18
N ALA A 358 -18.80 27.97 20.00
CA ALA A 358 -20.11 28.52 19.71
C ALA A 358 -20.10 29.48 18.50
N ALA A 359 -19.04 30.27 18.34
CA ALA A 359 -18.88 31.13 17.17
C ALA A 359 -18.64 30.32 15.89
N VAL A 360 -17.83 29.27 15.97
CA VAL A 360 -17.61 28.32 14.86
C VAL A 360 -18.94 27.70 14.43
N GLN A 361 -19.67 27.07 15.36
CA GLN A 361 -20.92 26.38 15.04
C GLN A 361 -21.98 27.32 14.42
N ARG A 362 -22.13 28.53 14.95
CA ARG A 362 -23.07 29.53 14.38
C ARG A 362 -22.68 29.92 12.95
N ASN A 363 -21.40 30.13 12.68
CA ASN A 363 -20.95 30.47 11.32
C ASN A 363 -21.08 29.29 10.37
N MET A 364 -20.78 28.06 10.80
CA MET A 364 -20.92 26.86 9.96
C MET A 364 -22.38 26.59 9.58
N LEU A 365 -23.33 26.75 10.53
CA LEU A 365 -24.76 26.72 10.23
C LEU A 365 -25.15 27.77 9.17
N ARG A 366 -24.65 29.00 9.33
CA ARG A 366 -24.92 30.05 8.35
C ARG A 366 -24.30 29.76 6.98
N PHE A 367 -23.11 29.15 6.94
CA PHE A 367 -22.45 28.74 5.69
C PHE A 367 -23.25 27.64 5.00
N GLU A 368 -23.85 26.73 5.75
CA GLU A 368 -24.73 25.69 5.25
C GLU A 368 -26.02 26.29 4.66
N ASP A 369 -26.68 27.23 5.36
CA ASP A 369 -27.84 27.96 4.84
C ASP A 369 -27.51 28.75 3.55
N MET A 370 -26.28 29.25 3.44
CA MET A 370 -25.78 29.92 2.23
C MET A 370 -25.30 28.95 1.13
N GLY A 371 -25.37 27.63 1.36
CA GLY A 371 -24.92 26.60 0.44
C GLY A 371 -23.41 26.59 0.19
N LEU A 372 -22.60 27.15 1.10
CA LEU A 372 -21.14 27.19 1.00
C LEU A 372 -20.49 25.88 1.49
N VAL A 373 -21.15 25.17 2.40
CA VAL A 373 -20.69 23.89 2.96
C VAL A 373 -21.82 22.87 2.97
N ARG A 374 -21.47 21.59 3.04
CA ARG A 374 -22.41 20.47 3.24
C ARG A 374 -22.04 19.70 4.50
N GLU A 375 -23.02 19.40 5.34
CA GLU A 375 -22.84 18.46 6.44
C GLU A 375 -22.73 17.02 5.93
N VAL A 376 -21.75 16.26 6.42
CA VAL A 376 -21.47 14.88 5.99
C VAL A 376 -21.99 13.85 7.00
N THR A 377 -22.04 14.20 8.29
CA THR A 377 -22.54 13.30 9.33
C THR A 377 -23.95 13.71 9.73
N GLY A 378 -24.96 12.94 9.33
CA GLY A 378 -26.35 13.15 9.74
C GLY A 378 -26.63 12.90 11.24
N GLN A 379 -25.65 13.14 12.13
CA GLN A 379 -25.74 12.87 13.57
C GLN A 379 -25.57 14.16 14.39
N SER A 380 -26.37 14.29 15.46
CA SER A 380 -26.48 15.52 16.26
C SER A 380 -25.28 15.85 17.16
N ARG A 381 -24.42 14.87 17.49
CA ARG A 381 -23.33 15.08 18.47
C ARG A 381 -22.01 15.56 17.85
N PHE A 382 -21.66 15.07 16.66
CA PHE A 382 -20.44 15.47 15.95
C PHE A 382 -20.77 15.78 14.49
N ARG A 383 -20.84 17.07 14.19
CA ARG A 383 -21.08 17.58 12.83
C ARG A 383 -19.75 17.79 12.11
N PHE A 384 -19.69 17.34 10.86
CA PHE A 384 -18.56 17.56 9.98
C PHE A 384 -19.03 18.21 8.70
N TRP A 385 -18.22 19.13 8.20
CA TRP A 385 -18.54 19.90 7.01
C TRP A 385 -17.45 19.74 5.97
N ARG A 386 -17.87 19.77 4.70
CA ARG A 386 -16.98 19.95 3.56
C ARG A 386 -17.43 21.16 2.74
N ALA A 387 -16.49 21.77 2.03
CA ALA A 387 -16.78 22.81 1.06
C ALA A 387 -17.74 22.28 -0.02
N ALA A 388 -18.73 23.10 -0.41
CA ALA A 388 -19.68 22.78 -1.46
C ALA A 388 -19.07 23.11 -2.84
N VAL A 389 -18.11 22.29 -3.25
CA VAL A 389 -17.31 22.40 -4.49
C VAL A 389 -17.95 21.66 -5.66
#